data_AF-E2BQK0-F1
#
_entry.id   AF-E2BQK0-F1
#
_cell.length_a   1.000
_cell.length_b   1.000
_cell.length_c   1.000
_cell.angle_alpha   90.00
_cell.angle_beta   90.00
_cell.angle_gamma   90.00
#
_symmetry.space_group_name_H-M   'P 1'
#
loop_
_entity.id
_entity.type
_entity.pdbx_description
1 polymer ?
#
loop_
_entity_poly.entity_id
_entity_poly.type
_entity_poly.pdbx_seq_one_letter_code
_entity_poly.pdbx_strand_id
1 'polypeptide(L)'
;MPLDVCCQFFGNIPRGNRHLSLLLKQGAKSLDEEVEQVKSEYLKVIKRTEDDTVGARLRHICCEEESGLTHTLLTTLLRLDYCQQRRFATSSCEREVLYVIHPAEASDLNRLRRIRTKACDAMATRSEYQKRQVCHYDRMFFHPMVCHVCKWLKSETMISCDCNMISYCCRQHMAMNQEESNGNLGHRQICRVIQELVHERRMRTFYGKTLIEWTRHKRHYVNAVEKKLARELQPHEKQMLLFARACHICYIETDLTACPGCFSVDYCPAHRNFTEPHECAKLREWLHFEMQALNVNPVPIWRTFHDFPERINVYDMDSFYEAYMLPARNKTWTILDMVYSEYLSRPLTMYYSMQDAELLDIPKTKNTYVIHIIEASGIDKVNLPSWEIFLHAFQQPMKLIVIMVGVDLASDLAGRYGIVQTCSEKCATIGHKLYFRYYRMLYHLYAGSELYTKPDVIVGFQVAFNDGETLAQFLTSLKSPFCPVIFTSRSKANMRKLTNKLQAILTFRVKSVLNTQNGFRSHRPYRDHVTGRVFYRNECVIIFKQLGNLSSNED
;
A
#
# COMPACT_ATOMS: atom_id res chain seq x y z
N MET A 1 -1.65 5.86 45.87
CA MET A 1 -1.04 4.74 45.12
C MET A 1 -0.21 5.31 43.98
N PRO A 2 1.11 5.48 44.19
CA PRO A 2 1.98 6.15 43.23
C PRO A 2 3.12 5.25 42.69
N LEU A 3 3.64 5.61 41.52
CA LEU A 3 5.08 5.59 41.17
C LEU A 3 5.90 4.28 41.05
N ASP A 4 5.34 3.11 40.75
CA ASP A 4 6.15 1.85 40.72
C ASP A 4 6.31 1.10 39.37
N VAL A 5 6.07 1.72 38.21
CA VAL A 5 6.32 1.03 36.91
C VAL A 5 7.43 1.66 36.05
N CYS A 6 8.04 2.79 36.47
CA CYS A 6 9.15 3.39 35.72
C CYS A 6 10.56 2.95 36.16
N CYS A 7 10.70 2.11 37.19
CA CYS A 7 12.02 1.74 37.73
C CYS A 7 12.67 0.50 37.09
N GLN A 8 12.02 -0.21 36.17
CA GLN A 8 12.65 -1.38 35.53
C GLN A 8 13.54 -1.05 34.32
N PHE A 9 13.60 0.20 33.85
CA PHE A 9 14.40 0.57 32.68
C PHE A 9 15.69 1.35 32.95
N PHE A 10 16.03 1.64 34.22
CA PHE A 10 17.25 2.36 34.59
C PHE A 10 18.16 1.59 35.57
N GLY A 11 18.09 0.26 35.55
CA GLY A 11 19.09 -0.61 36.17
C GLY A 11 20.33 -0.72 35.28
N ASN A 12 21.13 0.35 35.20
CA ASN A 12 22.59 0.38 34.89
C ASN A 12 23.06 1.79 34.49
N ILE A 13 22.77 2.81 35.30
CA ILE A 13 23.51 4.07 35.24
C ILE A 13 24.54 4.07 36.38
N PRO A 14 25.85 4.18 36.10
CA PRO A 14 26.87 4.28 37.14
C PRO A 14 26.57 5.43 38.11
N ARG A 15 26.79 5.19 39.40
CA ARG A 15 26.55 6.15 40.50
C ARG A 15 27.32 7.45 40.27
N GLY A 16 26.65 8.45 39.72
CA GLY A 16 27.27 9.76 39.51
C GLY A 16 26.42 10.75 38.72
N ASN A 17 25.12 10.91 39.00
CA ASN A 17 24.41 12.17 38.70
C ASN A 17 22.97 12.20 39.26
N ARG A 18 22.81 12.58 40.54
CA ARG A 18 21.48 12.86 41.12
C ARG A 18 20.82 14.13 40.57
N HIS A 19 21.60 15.00 39.90
CA HIS A 19 21.13 16.29 39.40
C HIS A 19 20.26 16.19 38.13
N LEU A 20 20.51 15.18 37.28
CA LEU A 20 19.82 15.01 36.00
C LEU A 20 18.38 14.47 36.18
N SER A 21 18.16 13.61 37.18
CA SER A 21 16.85 13.04 37.52
C SER A 21 15.87 14.10 38.07
N LEU A 22 16.38 15.09 38.79
CA LEU A 22 15.60 16.20 39.35
C LEU A 22 15.17 17.21 38.27
N LEU A 23 16.04 17.51 37.31
CA LEU A 23 15.75 18.40 36.18
C LEU A 23 14.67 17.82 35.24
N LEU A 24 14.71 16.50 35.00
CA LEU A 24 13.71 15.82 34.17
C LEU A 24 12.31 15.78 34.82
N LYS A 25 12.23 15.68 36.15
CA LYS A 25 10.96 15.74 36.88
C LYS A 25 10.37 17.14 36.96
N GLN A 26 11.21 18.18 37.04
CA GLN A 26 10.76 19.58 37.02
C GLN A 26 10.29 20.03 35.64
N GLY A 27 10.95 19.59 34.56
CA GLY A 27 10.54 19.90 33.19
C GLY A 27 9.20 19.29 32.78
N ALA A 28 8.89 18.08 33.25
CA ALA A 28 7.61 17.42 32.95
C ALA A 28 6.41 18.11 33.64
N LYS A 29 6.60 18.61 34.86
CA LYS A 29 5.53 19.29 35.63
C LYS A 29 5.19 20.67 35.06
N SER A 30 6.20 21.38 34.54
CA SER A 30 6.03 22.66 33.84
C SER A 30 5.25 22.54 32.53
N LEU A 31 5.38 21.42 31.83
CA LEU A 31 4.73 21.20 30.53
C LEU A 31 3.22 20.93 30.68
N ASP A 32 2.82 20.19 31.71
CA ASP A 32 1.40 19.91 31.99
C ASP A 32 0.64 21.18 32.43
N GLU A 33 1.31 22.10 33.14
CA GLU A 33 0.72 23.39 33.55
C GLU A 33 0.52 24.34 32.35
N GLU A 34 1.48 24.40 31.41
CA GLU A 34 1.35 25.19 30.17
C GLU A 34 0.24 24.67 29.25
N VAL A 35 0.08 23.34 29.14
CA VAL A 35 -0.97 22.72 28.31
C VAL A 35 -2.38 23.04 28.84
N GLU A 36 -2.58 23.02 30.16
CA GLU A 36 -3.87 23.35 30.76
C GLU A 36 -4.18 24.86 30.69
N GLN A 37 -3.16 25.72 30.73
CA GLN A 37 -3.32 27.15 30.52
C GLN A 37 -3.75 27.48 29.07
N VAL A 38 -3.19 26.81 28.08
CA VAL A 38 -3.56 26.96 26.66
C VAL A 38 -4.99 26.47 26.39
N LYS A 39 -5.41 25.35 27.00
CA LYS A 39 -6.80 24.87 26.91
C LYS A 39 -7.80 25.85 27.52
N SER A 40 -7.45 26.45 28.66
CA SER A 40 -8.28 27.46 29.34
C SER A 40 -8.51 28.70 28.48
N GLU A 41 -7.46 29.22 27.83
CA GLU A 41 -7.57 30.36 26.92
C GLU A 41 -8.36 30.03 25.65
N TYR A 42 -8.19 28.83 25.08
CA TYR A 42 -8.95 28.37 23.91
C TYR A 42 -10.46 28.29 24.19
N LEU A 43 -10.87 27.81 25.38
CA LEU A 43 -12.26 27.74 25.79
C LEU A 43 -12.88 29.12 26.07
N LYS A 44 -12.09 30.11 26.49
CA LYS A 44 -12.54 31.51 26.64
C LYS A 44 -12.80 32.17 25.29
N VAL A 45 -12.05 31.82 24.25
CA VAL A 45 -12.24 32.34 22.89
C VAL A 45 -13.54 31.81 22.28
N ILE A 46 -13.84 30.52 22.45
CA ILE A 46 -15.08 29.90 21.95
C ILE A 46 -16.32 30.55 22.59
N LYS A 47 -16.28 30.82 23.90
CA LYS A 47 -17.38 31.51 24.61
C LYS A 47 -17.61 32.96 24.17
N ARG A 48 -16.57 33.65 23.67
CA ARG A 48 -16.70 35.04 23.17
C ARG A 48 -17.32 35.12 21.78
N THR A 49 -17.26 34.04 20.99
CA THR A 49 -17.84 33.99 19.64
C THR A 49 -19.32 33.62 19.59
N GLU A 50 -19.89 33.14 20.70
CA GLU A 50 -21.32 32.78 20.78
C GLU A 50 -22.22 33.96 21.18
N ASP A 51 -21.66 35.06 21.70
CA ASP A 51 -22.43 36.06 22.46
C ASP A 51 -22.53 37.45 21.81
N ASP A 52 -22.24 37.62 20.51
CA ASP A 52 -22.44 38.94 19.89
C ASP A 52 -22.93 38.94 18.44
N THR A 53 -23.76 39.95 18.18
CA THR A 53 -24.61 40.22 17.01
C THR A 53 -23.86 40.52 15.69
N VAL A 54 -22.70 39.90 15.48
CA VAL A 54 -21.88 39.99 14.25
C VAL A 54 -22.15 38.80 13.31
N GLY A 55 -22.83 37.75 13.78
CA GLY A 55 -23.12 36.53 13.01
C GLY A 55 -24.04 36.69 11.79
N ALA A 56 -24.71 37.84 11.61
CA ALA A 56 -25.58 38.08 10.46
C ALA A 56 -24.88 38.74 9.26
N ARG A 57 -23.81 39.51 9.48
CA ARG A 57 -23.10 40.23 8.39
C ARG A 57 -21.98 39.43 7.72
N LEU A 58 -21.44 38.40 8.39
CA LEU A 58 -20.43 37.51 7.82
C LEU A 58 -21.01 36.43 6.87
N ARG A 59 -22.32 36.18 6.92
CA ARG A 59 -22.96 35.19 6.04
C ARG A 59 -22.98 35.56 4.56
N HIS A 60 -22.73 36.83 4.22
CA HIS A 60 -22.75 37.29 2.82
C HIS A 60 -21.36 37.42 2.18
N ILE A 61 -20.28 37.30 2.96
CA ILE A 61 -18.88 37.40 2.49
C ILE A 61 -18.20 36.02 2.44
N CYS A 62 -18.72 35.00 3.14
CA CYS A 62 -18.09 33.68 3.25
C CYS A 62 -18.28 32.70 2.09
N CYS A 63 -18.94 33.03 0.97
CA CYS A 63 -19.09 32.07 -0.14
C CYS A 63 -17.87 31.96 -1.07
N GLU A 64 -16.86 32.85 -0.99
CA GLU A 64 -15.69 32.83 -1.88
C GLU A 64 -14.35 32.53 -1.18
N GLU A 65 -14.23 32.67 0.15
CA GLU A 65 -12.94 32.52 0.86
C GLU A 65 -12.77 31.19 1.62
N GLU A 66 -13.80 30.33 1.69
CA GLU A 66 -13.75 29.05 2.42
C GLU A 66 -12.72 28.04 1.86
N SER A 67 -12.32 28.14 0.59
CA SER A 67 -11.36 27.20 -0.02
C SER A 67 -9.90 27.43 0.42
N GLY A 68 -9.54 28.65 0.84
CA GLY A 68 -8.17 28.99 1.25
C GLY A 68 -7.90 28.70 2.72
N LEU A 69 -8.88 28.95 3.58
CA LEU A 69 -8.78 28.75 5.03
C LEU A 69 -8.84 27.28 5.43
N THR A 70 -9.73 26.48 4.82
CA THR A 70 -9.77 25.02 5.03
C THR A 70 -8.46 24.35 4.64
N HIS A 71 -7.85 24.77 3.53
CA HIS A 71 -6.56 24.26 3.07
C HIS A 71 -5.40 24.59 4.03
N THR A 72 -5.40 25.80 4.60
CA THR A 72 -4.38 26.24 5.58
C THR A 72 -4.56 25.55 6.93
N LEU A 73 -5.80 25.37 7.39
CA LEU A 73 -6.13 24.61 8.60
C LEU A 73 -5.71 23.14 8.46
N LEU A 74 -5.99 22.52 7.32
CA LEU A 74 -5.63 21.13 7.03
C LEU A 74 -4.11 20.93 7.05
N THR A 75 -3.36 21.86 6.48
CA THR A 75 -1.88 21.82 6.46
C THR A 75 -1.29 21.96 7.87
N THR A 76 -1.93 22.76 8.73
CA THR A 76 -1.50 22.97 10.12
C THR A 76 -1.87 21.78 11.02
N LEU A 77 -3.06 21.18 10.83
CA LEU A 77 -3.47 19.96 11.51
C LEU A 77 -2.56 18.77 11.15
N LEU A 78 -2.17 18.65 9.87
CA LEU A 78 -1.18 17.66 9.41
C LEU A 78 0.21 17.85 10.03
N ARG A 79 0.58 19.08 10.41
CA ARG A 79 1.85 19.37 11.11
C ARG A 79 1.78 19.02 12.59
N LEU A 80 0.67 19.31 13.25
CA LEU A 80 0.49 19.09 14.69
C LEU A 80 0.38 17.59 15.02
N ASP A 81 -0.40 16.83 14.22
CA ASP A 81 -0.55 15.38 14.41
C ASP A 81 0.78 14.64 14.15
N TYR A 82 1.55 15.10 13.15
CA TYR A 82 2.91 14.58 12.86
C TYR A 82 3.91 14.84 14.00
N CYS A 83 3.83 15.99 14.68
CA CYS A 83 4.70 16.31 15.82
C CYS A 83 4.27 15.56 17.10
N GLN A 84 2.97 15.43 17.36
CA GLN A 84 2.45 14.72 18.54
C GLN A 84 2.78 13.22 18.52
N GLN A 85 2.73 12.56 17.34
CA GLN A 85 3.01 11.13 17.23
C GLN A 85 4.47 10.73 17.49
N ARG A 86 5.43 11.68 17.54
CA ARG A 86 6.85 11.37 17.70
C ARG A 86 7.55 11.88 18.96
N ARG A 87 6.87 12.54 19.92
CA ARG A 87 7.48 13.10 21.15
C ARG A 87 8.83 13.84 20.89
N PHE A 88 8.97 14.55 19.77
CA PHE A 88 10.11 15.46 19.56
C PHE A 88 9.72 16.86 20.03
N ALA A 89 9.92 17.14 21.32
CA ALA A 89 10.04 18.51 21.79
C ALA A 89 11.49 18.94 21.56
N THR A 90 11.78 19.52 20.39
CA THR A 90 12.92 20.43 20.28
C THR A 90 12.37 21.85 20.33
N SER A 91 12.83 22.64 21.29
CA SER A 91 12.38 24.00 21.65
C SER A 91 12.37 25.03 20.50
N SER A 92 12.88 24.67 19.32
CA SER A 92 12.84 25.48 18.11
C SER A 92 11.54 25.34 17.30
N CYS A 93 10.78 24.25 17.47
CA CYS A 93 9.58 24.00 16.65
C CYS A 93 8.31 24.65 17.21
N GLU A 94 8.27 24.90 18.52
CA GLU A 94 7.11 25.47 19.21
C GLU A 94 7.01 26.99 19.09
N ARG A 95 8.12 27.70 18.81
CA ARG A 95 8.10 29.17 18.70
C ARG A 95 7.60 29.71 17.36
N GLU A 96 7.40 28.88 16.34
CA GLU A 96 7.01 29.35 15.00
C GLU A 96 5.53 29.08 14.61
N VAL A 97 4.67 28.58 15.51
CA VAL A 97 3.30 28.15 15.14
C VAL A 97 2.16 28.95 15.82
N LEU A 98 2.44 30.01 16.57
CA LEU A 98 1.40 30.85 17.18
C LEU A 98 1.48 32.30 16.70
N TYR A 99 0.97 32.57 15.49
CA TYR A 99 0.50 33.92 15.14
C TYR A 99 -0.77 33.81 14.27
N VAL A 100 -1.90 34.11 14.89
CA VAL A 100 -3.17 34.43 14.21
C VAL A 100 -2.99 35.79 13.55
N ILE A 101 -3.18 35.85 12.23
CA ILE A 101 -3.04 37.06 11.43
C ILE A 101 -4.24 37.97 11.70
N HIS A 102 -4.01 39.13 12.31
CA HIS A 102 -4.86 40.31 12.15
C HIS A 102 -4.35 41.09 10.92
N PRO A 103 -5.23 41.68 10.08
CA PRO A 103 -4.81 42.26 8.82
C PRO A 103 -4.26 43.67 9.02
N ALA A 104 -2.95 43.88 8.83
CA ALA A 104 -2.39 45.19 8.51
C ALA A 104 -0.97 45.12 7.92
N GLU A 105 -0.84 45.70 6.72
CA GLU A 105 0.34 46.37 6.14
C GLU A 105 1.48 45.57 5.46
N ALA A 106 1.91 46.12 4.32
CA ALA A 106 2.83 45.57 3.32
C ALA A 106 4.27 45.30 3.81
N SER A 107 4.61 45.61 5.07
CA SER A 107 5.90 45.26 5.67
C SER A 107 6.02 43.76 5.98
N ASP A 108 4.89 43.07 6.15
CA ASP A 108 4.83 41.64 6.44
C ASP A 108 5.11 40.73 5.24
N LEU A 109 4.96 41.22 4.00
CA LEU A 109 5.22 40.43 2.79
C LEU A 109 6.73 40.13 2.61
N ASN A 110 7.60 41.07 2.94
CA ASN A 110 9.05 40.85 2.90
C ASN A 110 9.55 40.00 4.09
N ARG A 111 8.85 40.06 5.22
CA ARG A 111 9.12 39.22 6.40
C ARG A 111 8.65 37.77 6.18
N LEU A 112 7.47 37.58 5.60
CA LEU A 112 6.94 36.28 5.13
C LEU A 112 7.81 35.68 4.04
N ARG A 113 8.34 36.48 3.10
CA ARG A 113 9.33 36.00 2.12
C ARG A 113 10.60 35.50 2.80
N ARG A 114 11.15 36.21 3.79
CA ARG A 114 12.35 35.77 4.54
C ARG A 114 12.10 34.52 5.40
N ILE A 115 10.91 34.39 5.99
CA ILE A 115 10.49 33.19 6.74
C ILE A 115 10.32 32.00 5.78
N ARG A 116 9.78 32.23 4.57
CA ARG A 116 9.61 31.20 3.52
C ARG A 116 10.94 30.73 2.94
N THR A 117 11.92 31.63 2.76
CA THR A 117 13.28 31.25 2.36
C THR A 117 13.99 30.48 3.47
N LYS A 118 13.88 30.92 4.73
CA LYS A 118 14.43 30.18 5.90
C LYS A 118 13.77 28.83 6.12
N ALA A 119 12.47 28.69 5.83
CA ALA A 119 11.78 27.40 5.84
C ALA A 119 12.23 26.48 4.69
N CYS A 120 12.56 27.03 3.52
CA CYS A 120 13.21 26.27 2.44
C CYS A 120 14.64 25.84 2.79
N ASP A 121 15.40 26.69 3.49
CA ASP A 121 16.76 26.37 3.94
C ASP A 121 16.77 25.37 5.12
N ALA A 122 15.79 25.45 6.02
CA ALA A 122 15.54 24.44 7.05
C ALA A 122 15.00 23.12 6.46
N MET A 123 14.29 23.17 5.33
CA MET A 123 13.97 22.00 4.52
C MET A 123 15.21 21.43 3.80
N ALA A 124 16.20 22.26 3.46
CA ALA A 124 17.46 21.83 2.87
C ALA A 124 18.38 21.11 3.88
N THR A 125 18.36 21.48 5.15
CA THR A 125 18.98 20.70 6.25
C THR A 125 18.16 19.47 6.63
N ARG A 126 16.84 19.47 6.44
CA ARG A 126 16.01 18.25 6.41
C ARG A 126 16.38 17.32 5.24
N SER A 127 16.85 17.89 4.12
CA SER A 127 17.43 17.13 3.01
C SER A 127 18.71 16.40 3.44
N GLU A 128 19.44 16.84 4.47
CA GLU A 128 20.58 16.07 5.01
C GLU A 128 20.18 14.83 5.82
N TYR A 129 19.04 14.89 6.51
CA TYR A 129 18.44 13.71 7.14
C TYR A 129 17.78 12.78 6.11
N GLN A 130 17.15 13.33 5.06
CA GLN A 130 16.67 12.54 3.91
C GLN A 130 17.81 12.00 3.03
N LYS A 131 18.97 12.67 2.97
CA LYS A 131 20.20 12.17 2.30
C LYS A 131 20.73 10.91 2.98
N ARG A 132 20.46 10.70 4.28
CA ARG A 132 20.79 9.43 4.99
C ARG A 132 19.79 8.31 4.70
N GLN A 133 18.62 8.62 4.17
CA GLN A 133 17.67 7.62 3.65
C GLN A 133 17.97 7.41 2.17
N VAL A 134 18.99 6.60 1.90
CA VAL A 134 19.44 6.25 0.55
C VAL A 134 18.24 5.77 -0.29
N CYS A 135 17.79 6.65 -1.20
CA CYS A 135 17.23 6.42 -2.54
C CYS A 135 16.44 5.13 -2.80
N HIS A 136 15.23 4.98 -2.23
CA HIS A 136 14.26 3.97 -2.70
C HIS A 136 12.84 4.52 -2.97
N TYR A 137 12.71 5.77 -3.42
CA TYR A 137 11.39 6.36 -3.78
C TYR A 137 10.74 5.66 -5.00
N ASP A 138 11.53 4.92 -5.76
CA ASP A 138 11.16 4.04 -6.87
C ASP A 138 10.47 2.74 -6.39
N ARG A 139 10.56 2.41 -5.11
CA ARG A 139 9.86 1.27 -4.48
C ARG A 139 8.56 1.64 -3.79
N MET A 140 8.25 2.94 -3.76
CA MET A 140 7.04 3.52 -3.17
C MET A 140 5.92 3.65 -4.22
N PHE A 141 4.75 4.14 -3.81
CA PHE A 141 3.64 4.37 -4.75
C PHE A 141 3.97 5.44 -5.80
N PHE A 142 3.31 5.31 -6.96
CA PHE A 142 3.31 6.29 -8.03
C PHE A 142 2.02 7.10 -8.02
N HIS A 143 2.15 8.42 -8.16
CA HIS A 143 1.02 9.31 -8.44
C HIS A 143 1.50 10.48 -9.31
N PRO A 144 0.83 10.78 -10.44
CA PRO A 144 1.36 11.72 -11.42
C PRO A 144 1.39 13.18 -10.91
N MET A 145 0.49 13.54 -9.98
CA MET A 145 0.40 14.90 -9.41
C MET A 145 1.21 15.10 -8.11
N VAL A 146 1.88 14.06 -7.63
CA VAL A 146 2.67 14.12 -6.39
C VAL A 146 4.15 14.16 -6.75
N CYS A 147 4.98 14.80 -5.92
CA CYS A 147 6.41 14.81 -6.19
C CYS A 147 6.96 13.39 -6.21
N HIS A 148 7.58 12.99 -7.32
CA HIS A 148 8.06 11.61 -7.45
C HIS A 148 9.14 11.22 -6.44
N VAL A 149 9.96 12.18 -6.03
CA VAL A 149 11.08 11.98 -5.10
C VAL A 149 10.61 11.97 -3.66
N CYS A 150 10.05 13.09 -3.17
CA CYS A 150 9.67 13.19 -1.76
C CYS A 150 8.27 12.66 -1.45
N LYS A 151 7.45 12.38 -2.47
CA LYS A 151 6.05 11.94 -2.36
C LYS A 151 5.10 12.92 -1.65
N TRP A 152 5.48 14.20 -1.62
CA TRP A 152 4.62 15.28 -1.14
C TRP A 152 3.82 15.93 -2.26
N LEU A 153 2.56 16.23 -1.95
CA LEU A 153 1.71 17.11 -2.75
C LEU A 153 1.97 18.56 -2.31
N LYS A 154 2.42 19.42 -3.23
CA LYS A 154 2.58 20.85 -2.95
C LYS A 154 1.28 21.57 -3.30
N SER A 155 0.89 22.56 -2.50
CA SER A 155 -0.28 23.41 -2.76
C SER A 155 -0.08 24.43 -3.90
N GLU A 156 1.17 24.64 -4.30
CA GLU A 156 1.55 25.44 -5.48
C GLU A 156 1.62 24.58 -6.75
N THR A 157 1.85 25.22 -7.89
CA THR A 157 2.14 24.54 -9.17
C THR A 157 3.32 23.58 -9.06
N MET A 158 3.06 22.30 -9.30
CA MET A 158 4.05 21.25 -9.46
C MET A 158 4.82 21.43 -10.78
N ILE A 159 6.12 21.13 -10.79
CA ILE A 159 6.95 21.14 -12.00
C ILE A 159 6.77 19.80 -12.70
N SER A 160 6.24 19.80 -13.92
CA SER A 160 6.15 18.58 -14.74
C SER A 160 7.48 18.29 -15.41
N CYS A 161 7.84 17.01 -15.52
CA CYS A 161 8.92 16.57 -16.39
C CYS A 161 8.56 16.85 -17.86
N ASP A 162 9.56 16.97 -18.73
CA ASP A 162 9.35 17.20 -20.16
C ASP A 162 8.57 16.05 -20.85
N CYS A 163 8.65 14.83 -20.31
CA CYS A 163 7.81 13.73 -20.77
C CYS A 163 6.35 13.85 -20.30
N ASN A 164 5.99 14.80 -19.43
CA ASN A 164 4.68 15.00 -18.78
C ASN A 164 4.09 13.78 -18.05
N MET A 165 4.92 12.80 -17.67
CA MET A 165 4.48 11.62 -16.93
C MET A 165 4.67 11.75 -15.41
N ILE A 166 5.59 12.62 -14.99
CA ILE A 166 6.03 12.75 -13.60
C ILE A 166 6.04 14.22 -13.20
N SER A 167 5.71 14.50 -11.93
CA SER A 167 5.81 15.83 -11.34
C SER A 167 6.82 15.91 -10.17
N TYR A 168 7.35 17.11 -9.94
CA TYR A 168 8.32 17.44 -8.90
C TYR A 168 7.89 18.70 -8.15
N CYS A 169 8.19 18.78 -6.86
CA CYS A 169 7.92 19.98 -6.07
C CYS A 169 8.98 21.09 -6.27
N CYS A 170 10.16 20.76 -6.82
CA CYS A 170 11.26 21.69 -7.06
C CYS A 170 12.25 21.15 -8.12
N ARG A 171 13.09 22.04 -8.68
CA ARG A 171 14.13 21.68 -9.67
C ARG A 171 15.20 20.74 -9.11
N GLN A 172 15.48 20.82 -7.80
CA GLN A 172 16.44 19.93 -7.16
C GLN A 172 15.98 18.48 -7.20
N HIS A 173 14.72 18.18 -6.86
CA HIS A 173 14.17 16.84 -6.98
C HIS A 173 14.06 16.36 -8.43
N MET A 174 13.81 17.27 -9.37
CA MET A 174 13.87 16.94 -10.80
C MET A 174 15.28 16.50 -11.21
N ALA A 175 16.32 17.26 -10.83
CA ALA A 175 17.71 16.90 -11.11
C ALA A 175 18.11 15.57 -10.45
N MET A 176 17.76 15.36 -9.19
CA MET A 176 18.00 14.10 -8.46
C MET A 176 17.39 12.88 -9.15
N ASN A 177 16.18 13.01 -9.71
CA ASN A 177 15.54 11.90 -10.43
C ASN A 177 16.09 11.72 -11.85
N GLN A 178 16.69 12.75 -12.44
CA GLN A 178 17.28 12.65 -13.78
C GLN A 178 18.65 11.96 -13.77
N GLU A 179 19.38 12.03 -12.67
CA GLU A 179 20.69 11.42 -12.52
C GLU A 179 20.59 9.95 -12.11
N GLU A 180 21.49 9.13 -12.65
CA GLU A 180 21.70 7.77 -12.13
C GLU A 180 22.43 7.88 -10.79
N SER A 181 21.91 7.24 -9.75
CA SER A 181 22.55 7.25 -8.44
C SER A 181 22.40 5.92 -7.73
N ASN A 182 23.50 5.44 -7.14
CA ASN A 182 23.56 4.26 -6.26
C ASN A 182 22.83 3.01 -6.81
N GLY A 183 23.00 2.70 -8.10
CA GLY A 183 22.42 1.52 -8.74
C GLY A 183 20.96 1.67 -9.20
N ASN A 184 20.33 2.84 -9.01
CA ASN A 184 19.03 3.15 -9.59
C ASN A 184 19.17 3.83 -10.95
N LEU A 185 18.39 3.37 -11.92
CA LEU A 185 18.24 4.00 -13.22
C LEU A 185 17.49 5.32 -13.05
N GLY A 186 18.15 6.43 -13.38
CA GLY A 186 17.51 7.73 -13.41
C GLY A 186 16.41 7.80 -14.49
N HIS A 187 15.43 8.67 -14.29
CA HIS A 187 14.29 8.87 -15.19
C HIS A 187 14.70 9.36 -16.60
N ARG A 188 15.91 9.88 -16.79
CA ARG A 188 16.38 10.46 -18.06
C ARG A 188 16.27 9.49 -19.24
N GLN A 189 16.61 8.21 -19.05
CA GLN A 189 16.59 7.22 -20.13
C GLN A 189 15.17 6.99 -20.66
N ILE A 190 14.24 6.68 -19.75
CA ILE A 190 12.83 6.46 -20.10
C ILE A 190 12.13 7.73 -20.57
N CYS A 191 12.50 8.89 -20.02
CA CYS A 191 12.00 10.19 -20.45
C CYS A 191 12.25 10.42 -21.96
N ARG A 192 13.49 10.19 -22.43
CA ARG A 192 13.85 10.32 -23.85
C ARG A 192 13.03 9.39 -24.74
N VAL A 193 12.92 8.12 -24.36
CA VAL A 193 12.12 7.13 -25.11
C VAL A 193 10.65 7.56 -25.21
N ILE A 194 10.07 8.05 -24.13
CA ILE A 194 8.68 8.55 -24.13
C ILE A 194 8.55 9.77 -25.03
N GLN A 195 9.47 10.73 -24.96
CA GLN A 195 9.46 11.91 -25.82
C GLN A 195 9.53 11.53 -27.31
N GLU A 196 10.42 10.60 -27.66
CA GLU A 196 10.53 10.10 -29.02
C GLU A 196 9.26 9.38 -29.47
N LEU A 197 8.65 8.54 -28.63
CA LEU A 197 7.40 7.85 -28.97
C LEU A 197 6.22 8.83 -29.12
N VAL A 198 6.19 9.91 -28.35
CA VAL A 198 5.23 11.00 -28.53
C VAL A 198 5.47 11.72 -29.87
N HIS A 199 6.73 12.01 -30.21
CA HIS A 199 7.09 12.63 -31.49
C HIS A 199 6.72 11.74 -32.69
N GLU A 200 6.96 10.43 -32.58
CA GLU A 200 6.58 9.40 -33.56
C GLU A 200 5.06 9.16 -33.64
N ARG A 201 4.24 9.84 -32.83
CA ARG A 201 2.78 9.63 -32.73
C ARG A 201 2.41 8.20 -32.35
N ARG A 202 3.21 7.56 -31.50
CA ARG A 202 2.98 6.22 -30.93
C ARG A 202 2.55 6.26 -29.47
N MET A 203 2.59 7.43 -28.85
CA MET A 203 2.02 7.75 -27.54
C MET A 203 1.24 9.06 -27.60
N ARG A 204 0.23 9.19 -26.74
CA ARG A 204 -0.71 10.33 -26.64
C ARG A 204 -1.58 10.53 -27.87
N THR A 205 -1.94 9.43 -28.51
CA THR A 205 -2.76 9.42 -29.73
C THR A 205 -4.03 8.60 -29.54
N PHE A 206 -4.48 8.42 -28.30
CA PHE A 206 -5.71 7.69 -28.03
C PHE A 206 -6.94 8.51 -28.47
N TYR A 207 -7.77 7.90 -29.31
CA TYR A 207 -9.06 8.45 -29.78
C TYR A 207 -10.25 7.53 -29.49
N GLY A 208 -10.04 6.46 -28.70
CA GLY A 208 -11.11 5.53 -28.34
C GLY A 208 -12.08 6.14 -27.32
N LYS A 209 -13.18 5.44 -27.05
CA LYS A 209 -14.26 5.94 -26.17
C LYS A 209 -14.53 5.04 -24.98
N THR A 210 -13.94 3.84 -24.94
CA THR A 210 -14.24 2.87 -23.89
C THR A 210 -13.07 2.63 -22.94
N LEU A 211 -13.38 2.30 -21.70
CA LEU A 211 -12.40 1.90 -20.69
C LEU A 211 -11.55 0.69 -21.12
N ILE A 212 -12.14 -0.23 -21.88
CA ILE A 212 -11.47 -1.45 -22.36
C ILE A 212 -10.40 -1.08 -23.38
N GLU A 213 -10.74 -0.20 -24.34
CA GLU A 213 -9.79 0.31 -25.33
C GLU A 213 -8.66 1.09 -24.65
N TRP A 214 -8.99 1.96 -23.70
CA TRP A 214 -7.99 2.71 -22.93
C TRP A 214 -7.05 1.79 -22.16
N THR A 215 -7.59 0.76 -21.51
CA THR A 215 -6.79 -0.23 -20.78
C THR A 215 -5.83 -0.98 -21.71
N ARG A 216 -6.29 -1.35 -22.92
CA ARG A 216 -5.44 -1.97 -23.94
C ARG A 216 -4.36 -1.00 -24.43
N HIS A 217 -4.71 0.28 -24.58
CA HIS A 217 -3.77 1.31 -25.02
C HIS A 217 -2.62 1.52 -24.02
N LYS A 218 -2.91 1.53 -22.71
CA LYS A 218 -1.85 1.61 -21.69
C LYS A 218 -0.88 0.43 -21.71
N ARG A 219 -1.35 -0.79 -22.04
CA ARG A 219 -0.45 -1.94 -22.24
C ARG A 219 0.43 -1.75 -23.48
N HIS A 220 -0.10 -1.11 -24.52
CA HIS A 220 0.72 -0.74 -25.69
C HIS A 220 1.86 0.20 -25.30
N TYR A 221 1.61 1.18 -24.40
CA TYR A 221 2.68 2.06 -23.89
C TYR A 221 3.78 1.28 -23.19
N VAL A 222 3.42 0.39 -22.27
CA VAL A 222 4.38 -0.49 -21.58
C VAL A 222 5.24 -1.25 -22.59
N ASN A 223 4.60 -1.95 -23.54
CA ASN A 223 5.31 -2.75 -24.54
C ASN A 223 6.18 -1.91 -25.49
N ALA A 224 5.70 -0.74 -25.92
CA ALA A 224 6.44 0.14 -26.82
C ALA A 224 7.69 0.72 -26.15
N VAL A 225 7.55 1.14 -24.90
CA VAL A 225 8.66 1.67 -24.09
C VAL A 225 9.66 0.56 -23.76
N GLU A 226 9.22 -0.62 -23.31
CA GLU A 226 10.10 -1.78 -23.06
C GLU A 226 10.90 -2.17 -24.30
N LYS A 227 10.22 -2.27 -25.46
CA LYS A 227 10.87 -2.62 -26.73
C LYS A 227 11.95 -1.61 -27.10
N LYS A 228 11.68 -0.31 -26.92
CA LYS A 228 12.61 0.76 -27.32
C LYS A 228 13.75 0.97 -26.32
N LEU A 229 13.51 0.72 -25.03
CA LEU A 229 14.55 0.70 -24.00
C LEU A 229 15.44 -0.55 -24.07
N ALA A 230 15.00 -1.62 -24.73
CA ALA A 230 15.68 -2.92 -24.79
C ALA A 230 15.98 -3.52 -23.40
N ARG A 231 15.13 -3.22 -22.41
CA ARG A 231 15.17 -3.79 -21.07
C ARG A 231 13.77 -3.85 -20.47
N GLU A 232 13.61 -4.69 -19.45
CA GLU A 232 12.39 -4.68 -18.65
C GLU A 232 12.23 -3.35 -17.92
N LEU A 233 10.99 -2.88 -17.81
CA LEU A 233 10.67 -1.72 -17.01
C LEU A 233 10.69 -2.06 -15.51
N GLN A 234 11.24 -1.14 -14.73
CA GLN A 234 11.16 -1.20 -13.28
C GLN A 234 9.69 -1.04 -12.83
N PRO A 235 9.30 -1.56 -11.65
CA PRO A 235 7.92 -1.50 -11.19
C PRO A 235 7.30 -0.09 -11.20
N HIS A 236 8.04 0.93 -10.77
CA HIS A 236 7.56 2.31 -10.81
C HIS A 236 7.45 2.89 -12.23
N GLU A 237 8.32 2.48 -13.16
CA GLU A 237 8.22 2.88 -14.57
C GLU A 237 6.96 2.27 -15.22
N LYS A 238 6.65 1.00 -14.89
CA LYS A 238 5.39 0.37 -15.30
C LYS A 238 4.19 1.11 -14.73
N GLN A 239 4.20 1.43 -13.43
CA GLN A 239 3.12 2.20 -12.80
C GLN A 239 2.94 3.57 -13.45
N MET A 240 4.04 4.25 -13.78
CA MET A 240 3.99 5.54 -14.48
C MET A 240 3.19 5.47 -15.78
N LEU A 241 3.39 4.43 -16.59
CA LEU A 241 2.65 4.22 -17.85
C LEU A 241 1.21 3.75 -17.60
N LEU A 242 0.98 2.90 -16.60
CA LEU A 242 -0.35 2.35 -16.27
C LEU A 242 -1.29 3.38 -15.61
N PHE A 243 -0.71 4.41 -14.97
CA PHE A 243 -1.40 5.56 -14.39
C PHE A 243 -1.18 6.84 -15.19
N ALA A 244 -0.89 6.72 -16.49
CA ALA A 244 -0.87 7.85 -17.41
C ALA A 244 -2.17 8.67 -17.27
N ARG A 245 -2.02 9.99 -17.19
CA ARG A 245 -3.15 10.92 -17.04
C ARG A 245 -3.97 10.91 -18.32
N ALA A 246 -5.29 10.84 -18.15
CA ALA A 246 -6.27 10.89 -19.23
C ALA A 246 -7.59 11.44 -18.69
N CYS A 247 -8.38 12.10 -19.53
CA CYS A 247 -9.70 12.57 -19.14
C CYS A 247 -10.57 11.40 -18.66
N HIS A 248 -11.27 11.56 -17.53
CA HIS A 248 -12.11 10.53 -16.92
C HIS A 248 -13.19 9.99 -17.86
N ILE A 249 -13.71 10.86 -18.72
CA ILE A 249 -14.87 10.59 -19.59
C ILE A 249 -14.41 10.13 -20.97
N CYS A 250 -13.55 10.91 -21.65
CA CYS A 250 -13.15 10.63 -23.04
C CYS A 250 -11.73 10.11 -23.23
N TYR A 251 -10.95 9.95 -22.16
CA TYR A 251 -9.58 9.42 -22.17
C TYR A 251 -8.57 10.16 -23.06
N ILE A 252 -8.87 11.39 -23.51
CA ILE A 252 -7.88 12.29 -24.13
C ILE A 252 -6.77 12.57 -23.12
N GLU A 253 -5.53 12.67 -23.59
CA GLU A 253 -4.33 12.75 -22.75
C GLU A 253 -3.72 14.16 -22.65
N THR A 254 -4.29 15.13 -23.37
CA THR A 254 -3.79 16.52 -23.44
C THR A 254 -4.69 17.51 -22.71
N ASP A 255 -4.11 18.64 -22.28
CA ASP A 255 -4.80 19.78 -21.65
C ASP A 255 -5.67 19.38 -20.45
N LEU A 256 -5.09 18.55 -19.57
CA LEU A 256 -5.80 17.94 -18.46
C LEU A 256 -5.72 18.77 -17.18
N THR A 257 -6.88 18.99 -16.56
CA THR A 257 -7.01 19.57 -15.22
C THR A 257 -7.41 18.50 -14.22
N ALA A 258 -6.66 18.39 -13.13
CA ALA A 258 -6.96 17.43 -12.07
C ALA A 258 -8.17 17.88 -11.24
N CYS A 259 -8.94 16.92 -10.76
CA CYS A 259 -9.98 17.12 -9.76
C CYS A 259 -9.35 17.73 -8.49
N PRO A 260 -9.79 18.91 -8.02
CA PRO A 260 -9.21 19.56 -6.85
C PRO A 260 -9.50 18.80 -5.54
N GLY A 261 -10.51 17.92 -5.53
CA GLY A 261 -10.88 17.14 -4.35
C GLY A 261 -9.99 15.93 -4.09
N CYS A 262 -9.60 15.19 -5.14
CA CYS A 262 -8.83 13.94 -4.97
C CYS A 262 -7.48 13.91 -5.70
N PHE A 263 -7.21 14.85 -6.61
CA PHE A 263 -6.01 14.91 -7.46
C PHE A 263 -5.74 13.67 -8.33
N SER A 264 -6.62 12.67 -8.27
CA SER A 264 -6.44 11.36 -8.90
C SER A 264 -7.19 11.23 -10.22
N VAL A 265 -8.16 12.12 -10.48
CA VAL A 265 -8.99 12.12 -11.68
C VAL A 265 -8.71 13.37 -12.48
N ASP A 266 -8.64 13.26 -13.79
CA ASP A 266 -8.35 14.37 -14.70
C ASP A 266 -9.52 14.63 -15.66
N TYR A 267 -9.70 15.88 -16.07
CA TYR A 267 -10.70 16.30 -17.05
C TYR A 267 -10.05 17.14 -18.14
N CYS A 268 -10.42 16.90 -19.40
CA CYS A 268 -10.06 17.80 -20.49
C CYS A 268 -10.97 19.04 -20.48
N PRO A 269 -10.68 20.10 -21.26
CA PRO A 269 -11.44 21.35 -21.21
C PRO A 269 -12.93 21.17 -21.52
N ALA A 270 -13.26 20.24 -22.43
CA ALA A 270 -14.64 19.91 -22.77
C ALA A 270 -15.39 19.23 -21.62
N HIS A 271 -14.69 18.52 -20.72
CA HIS A 271 -15.28 17.75 -19.64
C HIS A 271 -15.09 18.36 -18.25
N ARG A 272 -14.41 19.52 -18.13
CA ARG A 272 -14.07 20.13 -16.83
C ARG A 272 -15.28 20.49 -15.95
N ASN A 273 -16.41 20.78 -16.59
CA ASN A 273 -17.66 21.16 -15.93
C ASN A 273 -18.63 19.97 -15.78
N PHE A 274 -18.29 18.80 -16.34
CA PHE A 274 -19.11 17.61 -16.22
C PHE A 274 -18.83 16.97 -14.88
N THR A 275 -19.83 16.98 -14.01
CA THR A 275 -19.81 16.27 -12.72
C THR A 275 -20.19 14.81 -12.92
N GLU A 276 -19.47 14.08 -13.77
CA GLU A 276 -19.60 12.63 -13.71
C GLU A 276 -19.14 12.14 -12.34
N PRO A 277 -19.97 11.35 -11.63
CA PRO A 277 -19.66 10.93 -10.28
C PRO A 277 -18.49 9.95 -10.30
N HIS A 278 -17.40 10.35 -9.63
CA HIS A 278 -16.29 9.47 -9.27
C HIS A 278 -16.19 9.38 -7.75
N GLU A 279 -15.52 8.34 -7.25
CA GLU A 279 -15.36 8.10 -5.81
C GLU A 279 -14.29 9.03 -5.20
N CYS A 280 -14.51 10.35 -5.29
CA CYS A 280 -13.56 11.39 -4.90
C CYS A 280 -13.07 11.21 -3.45
N ALA A 281 -13.98 10.93 -2.51
CA ALA A 281 -13.63 10.69 -1.11
C ALA A 281 -12.67 9.51 -0.94
N LYS A 282 -12.99 8.35 -1.54
CA LYS A 282 -12.14 7.15 -1.46
C LYS A 282 -10.77 7.36 -2.10
N LEU A 283 -10.72 8.05 -3.25
CA LEU A 283 -9.45 8.35 -3.92
C LEU A 283 -8.57 9.29 -3.10
N ARG A 284 -9.19 10.28 -2.45
CA ARG A 284 -8.50 11.17 -1.51
C ARG A 284 -7.97 10.40 -0.30
N GLU A 285 -8.78 9.51 0.29
CA GLU A 285 -8.37 8.64 1.39
C GLU A 285 -7.23 7.70 0.99
N TRP A 286 -7.29 7.08 -0.18
CA TRP A 286 -6.21 6.25 -0.72
C TRP A 286 -4.91 7.04 -0.87
N LEU A 287 -4.96 8.24 -1.46
CA LEU A 287 -3.78 9.07 -1.64
C LEU A 287 -3.16 9.47 -0.30
N HIS A 288 -4.02 9.88 0.65
CA HIS A 288 -3.59 10.23 2.00
C HIS A 288 -2.95 9.03 2.72
N PHE A 289 -3.59 7.86 2.61
CA PHE A 289 -3.07 6.61 3.15
C PHE A 289 -1.66 6.30 2.62
N GLU A 290 -1.47 6.34 1.30
CA GLU A 290 -0.19 6.03 0.68
C GLU A 290 0.90 7.02 1.10
N MET A 291 0.58 8.31 1.24
CA MET A 291 1.52 9.32 1.76
C MET A 291 1.93 9.05 3.22
N GLN A 292 1.01 8.58 4.06
CA GLN A 292 1.31 8.24 5.46
C GLN A 292 2.07 6.91 5.58
N ALA A 293 1.76 5.93 4.72
CA ALA A 293 2.36 4.60 4.74
C ALA A 293 3.86 4.59 4.37
N LEU A 294 4.40 5.68 3.81
CA LEU A 294 5.82 5.79 3.42
C LEU A 294 6.81 5.58 4.56
N ASN A 295 6.42 5.93 5.79
CA ASN A 295 7.27 5.88 6.97
C ASN A 295 6.99 4.65 7.85
N VAL A 296 6.19 3.72 7.34
CA VAL A 296 5.70 2.56 8.06
C VAL A 296 6.48 1.34 7.58
N ASN A 297 7.11 0.62 8.50
CA ASN A 297 7.71 -0.67 8.17
C ASN A 297 6.59 -1.72 8.01
N PRO A 298 6.44 -2.36 6.84
CA PRO A 298 5.37 -3.33 6.61
C PRO A 298 5.56 -4.66 7.36
N VAL A 299 6.76 -4.93 7.89
CA VAL A 299 7.04 -6.15 8.66
C VAL A 299 7.13 -5.80 10.15
N PRO A 300 6.27 -6.37 11.02
CA PRO A 300 6.40 -6.15 12.44
C PRO A 300 7.61 -6.92 12.94
N ILE A 301 8.65 -6.20 13.35
CA ILE A 301 9.84 -6.79 13.99
C ILE A 301 9.47 -7.48 15.32
N TRP A 302 8.29 -7.20 15.89
CA TRP A 302 7.94 -7.49 17.28
C TRP A 302 6.66 -8.32 17.48
N ARG A 303 6.09 -8.96 16.45
CA ARG A 303 4.83 -9.70 16.61
C ARG A 303 4.87 -11.06 15.97
N THR A 304 4.92 -12.05 16.83
CA THR A 304 5.22 -13.43 16.49
C THR A 304 4.04 -14.37 16.69
N PHE A 305 2.81 -13.83 16.88
CA PHE A 305 1.52 -14.55 16.88
C PHE A 305 1.54 -15.95 17.53
N HIS A 306 2.27 -16.12 18.63
CA HIS A 306 2.53 -17.45 19.21
C HIS A 306 1.27 -18.17 19.64
N ASP A 307 0.30 -17.43 20.18
CA ASP A 307 -0.98 -17.97 20.62
C ASP A 307 -1.92 -18.28 19.45
N PHE A 308 -1.52 -18.07 18.19
CA PHE A 308 -2.33 -18.49 17.05
C PHE A 308 -2.30 -20.03 16.92
N PRO A 309 -3.43 -20.71 16.62
CA PRO A 309 -4.79 -20.20 16.39
C PRO A 309 -5.71 -20.30 17.63
N GLU A 310 -5.17 -20.24 18.86
CA GLU A 310 -5.85 -20.62 20.11
C GLU A 310 -6.94 -19.63 20.55
N ARG A 311 -6.96 -18.39 20.04
CA ARG A 311 -8.00 -17.41 20.40
C ARG A 311 -9.32 -17.72 19.71
N ILE A 312 -10.39 -17.79 20.51
CA ILE A 312 -11.76 -18.01 20.05
C ILE A 312 -12.35 -16.75 19.37
N ASN A 313 -13.39 -16.96 18.55
CA ASN A 313 -14.19 -15.91 17.90
C ASN A 313 -13.46 -15.05 16.86
N VAL A 314 -12.59 -15.66 16.06
CA VAL A 314 -11.95 -14.99 14.91
C VAL A 314 -12.59 -15.48 13.62
N TYR A 315 -13.27 -14.58 12.91
CA TYR A 315 -14.04 -14.88 11.70
C TYR A 315 -13.73 -13.91 10.54
N ASP A 316 -13.04 -12.81 10.82
CA ASP A 316 -12.62 -11.81 9.85
C ASP A 316 -11.34 -11.08 10.31
N MET A 317 -10.86 -10.16 9.49
CA MET A 317 -9.66 -9.38 9.77
C MET A 317 -9.84 -8.44 10.98
N ASP A 318 -11.05 -7.92 11.20
CA ASP A 318 -11.36 -7.05 12.33
C ASP A 318 -11.31 -7.83 13.66
N SER A 319 -12.01 -8.96 13.76
CA SER A 319 -11.95 -9.86 14.92
C SER A 319 -10.56 -10.47 15.12
N PHE A 320 -9.81 -10.79 14.04
CA PHE A 320 -8.41 -11.21 14.16
C PHE A 320 -7.57 -10.11 14.80
N TYR A 321 -7.77 -8.88 14.36
CA TYR A 321 -7.06 -7.73 14.88
C TYR A 321 -7.45 -7.43 16.33
N GLU A 322 -8.73 -7.50 16.68
CA GLU A 322 -9.19 -7.38 18.06
C GLU A 322 -8.65 -8.49 18.95
N ALA A 323 -8.59 -9.72 18.44
CA ALA A 323 -8.09 -10.86 19.19
C ALA A 323 -6.58 -10.80 19.36
N TYR A 324 -5.79 -10.58 18.31
CA TYR A 324 -4.33 -10.75 18.36
C TYR A 324 -3.54 -9.44 18.40
N MET A 325 -4.13 -8.31 17.99
CA MET A 325 -3.40 -7.06 17.79
C MET A 325 -3.74 -5.98 18.81
N LEU A 326 -5.01 -5.81 19.18
CA LEU A 326 -5.46 -4.81 20.16
C LEU A 326 -5.04 -5.07 21.60
N PRO A 327 -4.99 -6.31 22.14
CA PRO A 327 -4.62 -6.51 23.54
C PRO A 327 -3.20 -6.00 23.87
N ALA A 328 -2.37 -5.78 22.85
CA ALA A 328 -1.05 -5.18 22.95
C ALA A 328 -1.01 -3.64 22.78
N ARG A 329 -2.14 -2.93 22.59
CA ARG A 329 -2.19 -1.45 22.35
C ARG A 329 -3.58 -0.81 22.58
N ASN A 330 -3.69 0.51 22.40
CA ASN A 330 -4.98 1.23 22.41
C ASN A 330 -5.89 0.88 21.21
N LYS A 331 -7.21 1.13 21.37
CA LYS A 331 -8.34 0.53 20.64
C LYS A 331 -8.58 0.94 19.16
N THR A 332 -7.73 1.76 18.54
CA THR A 332 -8.03 2.29 17.18
C THR A 332 -7.10 1.74 16.11
N TRP A 333 -7.66 1.47 14.93
CA TRP A 333 -6.90 1.15 13.72
C TRP A 333 -5.99 2.31 13.33
N THR A 334 -4.71 2.01 13.11
CA THR A 334 -3.71 2.95 12.59
C THR A 334 -3.35 2.62 11.14
N ILE A 335 -2.61 3.51 10.46
CA ILE A 335 -2.09 3.24 9.10
C ILE A 335 -1.21 2.00 9.06
N LEU A 336 -0.40 1.80 10.11
CA LEU A 336 0.43 0.62 10.29
C LEU A 336 -0.41 -0.67 10.28
N ASP A 337 -1.63 -0.61 10.79
CA ASP A 337 -2.51 -1.76 10.92
C ASP A 337 -3.15 -2.16 9.62
N MET A 338 -3.59 -1.17 8.85
CA MET A 338 -4.06 -1.40 7.50
C MET A 338 -2.94 -1.98 6.64
N VAL A 339 -1.68 -1.51 6.78
CA VAL A 339 -0.52 -2.12 6.11
C VAL A 339 -0.32 -3.57 6.56
N TYR A 340 -0.43 -3.87 7.86
CA TYR A 340 -0.31 -5.24 8.37
C TYR A 340 -1.46 -6.15 7.95
N SER A 341 -2.67 -5.63 7.77
CA SER A 341 -3.78 -6.41 7.26
C SER A 341 -3.50 -6.95 5.85
N GLU A 342 -2.78 -6.19 5.00
CA GLU A 342 -2.32 -6.69 3.69
C GLU A 342 -1.30 -7.82 3.84
N TYR A 343 -0.36 -7.64 4.76
CA TYR A 343 0.69 -8.61 5.03
C TYR A 343 0.09 -9.96 5.47
N LEU A 344 -0.91 -9.95 6.35
CA LEU A 344 -1.55 -11.16 6.89
C LEU A 344 -2.71 -11.69 6.05
N SER A 345 -3.30 -10.87 5.17
CA SER A 345 -4.51 -11.25 4.43
C SER A 345 -4.36 -12.58 3.71
N ARG A 346 -3.22 -12.82 3.05
CA ARG A 346 -2.99 -14.03 2.26
C ARG A 346 -2.98 -15.33 3.09
N PRO A 347 -2.08 -15.49 4.09
CA PRO A 347 -2.07 -16.71 4.89
C PRO A 347 -3.36 -16.90 5.70
N LEU A 348 -3.95 -15.82 6.24
CA LEU A 348 -5.22 -15.93 6.97
C LEU A 348 -6.39 -16.32 6.07
N THR A 349 -6.46 -15.75 4.87
CA THR A 349 -7.45 -16.17 3.86
C THR A 349 -7.32 -17.65 3.59
N MET A 350 -6.10 -18.16 3.34
CA MET A 350 -5.90 -19.58 3.09
C MET A 350 -6.32 -20.44 4.30
N TYR A 351 -5.82 -20.12 5.49
CA TYR A 351 -6.10 -20.89 6.72
C TYR A 351 -7.60 -21.01 7.00
N TYR A 352 -8.29 -19.87 7.15
CA TYR A 352 -9.69 -19.86 7.53
C TYR A 352 -10.60 -20.37 6.42
N SER A 353 -10.31 -20.05 5.16
CA SER A 353 -11.16 -20.55 4.06
C SER A 353 -11.00 -22.06 3.85
N MET A 354 -9.83 -22.64 4.10
CA MET A 354 -9.66 -24.10 4.13
C MET A 354 -10.32 -24.74 5.34
N GLN A 355 -10.30 -24.08 6.50
CA GLN A 355 -10.99 -24.53 7.70
C GLN A 355 -12.51 -24.56 7.48
N ASP A 356 -13.08 -23.47 6.97
CA ASP A 356 -14.51 -23.33 6.66
C ASP A 356 -14.98 -24.33 5.59
N ALA A 357 -14.09 -24.70 4.67
CA ALA A 357 -14.37 -25.70 3.63
C ALA A 357 -14.16 -27.14 4.09
N GLU A 358 -13.73 -27.37 5.34
CA GLU A 358 -13.36 -28.69 5.87
C GLU A 358 -12.24 -29.39 5.06
N LEU A 359 -11.32 -28.59 4.49
CA LEU A 359 -10.19 -29.06 3.68
C LEU A 359 -8.84 -28.87 4.36
N LEU A 360 -8.80 -28.23 5.54
CA LEU A 360 -7.59 -28.08 6.33
C LEU A 360 -7.25 -29.40 7.03
N ASP A 361 -6.53 -30.27 6.34
CA ASP A 361 -5.94 -31.46 6.93
C ASP A 361 -4.56 -31.11 7.51
N ILE A 362 -4.47 -31.00 8.84
CA ILE A 362 -3.21 -30.83 9.56
C ILE A 362 -2.59 -32.22 9.71
N PRO A 363 -1.57 -32.59 8.92
CA PRO A 363 -1.14 -33.96 8.85
C PRO A 363 -0.52 -34.39 10.19
N LYS A 364 -1.05 -35.48 10.79
CA LYS A 364 -0.50 -36.02 12.04
C LYS A 364 0.84 -36.74 11.84
N THR A 365 1.10 -37.25 10.64
CA THR A 365 2.28 -38.06 10.31
C THR A 365 3.19 -37.42 9.27
N LYS A 366 2.69 -36.43 8.50
CA LYS A 366 3.48 -35.71 7.51
C LYS A 366 4.23 -34.58 8.22
N ASN A 367 5.51 -34.43 7.93
CA ASN A 367 6.36 -33.36 8.46
C ASN A 367 6.66 -32.26 7.43
N THR A 368 5.99 -32.28 6.27
CA THR A 368 6.21 -31.34 5.18
C THR A 368 4.87 -30.92 4.60
N TYR A 369 4.64 -29.62 4.47
CA TYR A 369 3.45 -29.03 3.88
C TYR A 369 3.85 -28.09 2.74
N VAL A 370 3.30 -28.27 1.54
CA VAL A 370 3.72 -27.58 0.31
C VAL A 370 2.58 -26.71 -0.22
N ILE A 371 2.81 -25.41 -0.27
CA ILE A 371 1.88 -24.41 -0.81
C ILE A 371 2.40 -23.95 -2.17
N HIS A 372 1.61 -24.09 -3.22
CA HIS A 372 1.89 -23.46 -4.51
C HIS A 372 1.12 -22.14 -4.62
N ILE A 373 1.84 -21.04 -4.77
CA ILE A 373 1.27 -19.74 -5.12
C ILE A 373 1.44 -19.53 -6.63
N ILE A 374 0.33 -19.49 -7.35
CA ILE A 374 0.30 -19.29 -8.82
C ILE A 374 -0.01 -17.84 -9.17
N GLU A 375 0.39 -17.43 -10.39
CA GLU A 375 0.37 -16.01 -10.80
C GLU A 375 1.09 -15.13 -9.76
N ALA A 376 2.19 -15.66 -9.20
CA ALA A 376 2.94 -15.00 -8.15
C ALA A 376 3.58 -13.69 -8.68
N SER A 377 3.54 -12.67 -7.84
CA SER A 377 4.00 -11.31 -8.14
C SER A 377 5.04 -10.83 -7.14
N GLY A 378 5.63 -9.65 -7.34
CA GLY A 378 6.54 -9.04 -6.37
C GLY A 378 5.94 -8.84 -4.96
N ILE A 379 4.61 -8.74 -4.84
CA ILE A 379 3.94 -8.61 -3.54
C ILE A 379 4.07 -9.92 -2.73
N ASP A 380 4.11 -11.06 -3.40
CA ASP A 380 4.28 -12.37 -2.77
C ASP A 380 5.64 -12.50 -2.07
N LYS A 381 6.70 -11.92 -2.65
CA LYS A 381 8.02 -11.83 -2.02
C LYS A 381 7.98 -10.99 -0.74
N VAL A 382 7.36 -9.80 -0.79
CA VAL A 382 7.29 -8.89 0.37
C VAL A 382 6.52 -9.52 1.53
N ASN A 383 5.45 -10.25 1.21
CA ASN A 383 4.61 -10.90 2.22
C ASN A 383 5.10 -12.31 2.57
N LEU A 384 6.21 -12.80 2.02
CA LEU A 384 6.69 -14.17 2.27
C LEU A 384 6.82 -14.50 3.77
N PRO A 385 7.38 -13.63 4.64
CA PRO A 385 7.52 -13.97 6.05
C PRO A 385 6.17 -14.10 6.77
N SER A 386 5.07 -13.58 6.22
CA SER A 386 3.73 -13.71 6.83
C SER A 386 3.26 -15.16 6.90
N TRP A 387 3.77 -16.04 6.02
CA TRP A 387 3.42 -17.45 5.98
C TRP A 387 3.87 -18.21 7.23
N GLU A 388 4.74 -17.63 8.05
CA GLU A 388 5.05 -18.17 9.36
C GLU A 388 3.79 -18.38 10.22
N ILE A 389 2.79 -17.50 10.12
CA ILE A 389 1.57 -17.64 10.94
C ILE A 389 0.88 -19.00 10.73
N PHE A 390 1.01 -19.58 9.54
CA PHE A 390 0.47 -20.89 9.22
C PHE A 390 1.23 -22.01 9.95
N LEU A 391 2.53 -21.83 10.23
CA LEU A 391 3.31 -22.77 11.03
C LEU A 391 2.78 -22.90 12.47
N HIS A 392 2.28 -21.82 13.06
CA HIS A 392 1.73 -21.86 14.43
C HIS A 392 0.50 -22.76 14.60
N ALA A 393 -0.17 -23.13 13.50
CA ALA A 393 -1.26 -24.09 13.52
C ALA A 393 -0.81 -25.56 13.70
N PHE A 394 0.47 -25.87 13.49
CA PHE A 394 0.99 -27.22 13.61
C PHE A 394 1.54 -27.49 15.01
N GLN A 395 1.15 -28.62 15.60
CA GLN A 395 1.63 -29.05 16.92
C GLN A 395 2.93 -29.87 16.88
N GLN A 396 3.28 -30.37 15.70
CA GLN A 396 4.46 -31.22 15.47
C GLN A 396 5.49 -30.50 14.57
N PRO A 397 6.77 -30.91 14.58
CA PRO A 397 7.78 -30.36 13.69
C PRO A 397 7.33 -30.41 12.22
N MET A 398 7.32 -29.26 11.56
CA MET A 398 6.74 -29.07 10.23
C MET A 398 7.67 -28.24 9.33
N LYS A 399 7.90 -28.73 8.11
CA LYS A 399 8.57 -28.01 7.04
C LYS A 399 7.50 -27.42 6.11
N LEU A 400 7.25 -26.12 6.22
CA LEU A 400 6.38 -25.41 5.29
C LEU A 400 7.21 -24.96 4.07
N ILE A 401 6.80 -25.33 2.87
CA ILE A 401 7.46 -24.96 1.62
C ILE A 401 6.49 -24.11 0.79
N VAL A 402 6.81 -22.83 0.61
CA VAL A 402 6.05 -21.91 -0.24
C VAL A 402 6.72 -21.81 -1.61
N ILE A 403 6.11 -22.41 -2.62
CA ILE A 403 6.57 -22.40 -4.01
C ILE A 403 5.79 -21.33 -4.78
N MET A 404 6.48 -20.29 -5.24
CA MET A 404 5.89 -19.17 -5.97
C MET A 404 6.19 -19.31 -7.46
N VAL A 405 5.14 -19.41 -8.27
CA VAL A 405 5.24 -19.60 -9.72
C VAL A 405 4.49 -18.47 -10.42
N GLY A 406 5.19 -17.69 -11.25
CA GLY A 406 4.58 -16.57 -11.97
C GLY A 406 5.54 -15.86 -12.91
N VAL A 407 5.03 -15.45 -14.08
CA VAL A 407 5.81 -14.74 -15.10
C VAL A 407 6.19 -13.31 -14.68
N ASP A 408 5.39 -12.73 -13.78
CA ASP A 408 5.57 -11.38 -13.22
C ASP A 408 6.60 -11.32 -12.07
N LEU A 409 7.21 -12.45 -11.71
CA LEU A 409 8.35 -12.47 -10.79
C LEU A 409 9.54 -11.77 -11.44
N ALA A 410 10.26 -10.95 -10.67
CA ALA A 410 11.46 -10.28 -11.14
C ALA A 410 12.52 -11.30 -11.58
N SER A 411 13.26 -10.98 -12.65
CA SER A 411 14.31 -11.85 -13.22
C SER A 411 15.33 -12.28 -12.17
N ASP A 412 15.70 -11.39 -11.26
CA ASP A 412 16.68 -11.65 -10.21
C ASP A 412 16.20 -12.70 -9.19
N LEU A 413 14.89 -12.96 -9.09
CA LEU A 413 14.31 -13.97 -8.20
C LEU A 413 14.26 -15.37 -8.81
N ALA A 414 14.34 -15.50 -10.13
CA ALA A 414 14.15 -16.78 -10.80
C ALA A 414 15.15 -17.83 -10.30
N GLY A 415 14.65 -18.99 -9.84
CA GLY A 415 15.47 -20.07 -9.31
C GLY A 415 15.98 -19.86 -7.89
N ARG A 416 15.72 -18.71 -7.25
CA ARG A 416 16.10 -18.50 -5.85
C ARG A 416 15.29 -19.41 -4.94
N TYR A 417 15.98 -19.95 -3.95
CA TYR A 417 15.41 -20.71 -2.84
C TYR A 417 16.06 -20.26 -1.54
N GLY A 418 15.39 -20.52 -0.42
CA GLY A 418 15.97 -20.19 0.87
C GLY A 418 15.08 -20.61 2.04
N ILE A 419 15.54 -20.24 3.22
CA ILE A 419 14.83 -20.41 4.49
C ILE A 419 14.50 -19.02 5.05
N VAL A 420 13.28 -18.86 5.55
CA VAL A 420 12.87 -17.69 6.30
C VAL A 420 13.15 -17.96 7.77
N GLN A 421 13.74 -16.98 8.46
CA GLN A 421 13.89 -17.06 9.91
C GLN A 421 12.50 -17.03 10.55
N THR A 422 12.21 -18.05 11.35
CA THR A 422 11.00 -18.13 12.15
C THR A 422 11.24 -17.55 13.54
N CYS A 423 10.18 -17.23 14.24
CA CYS A 423 10.14 -16.81 15.62
C CYS A 423 10.83 -17.83 16.54
N SER A 424 11.54 -17.28 17.52
CA SER A 424 12.33 -18.02 18.49
C SER A 424 11.48 -18.78 19.48
N GLU A 425 10.30 -18.26 19.80
CA GLU A 425 9.57 -18.67 20.99
C GLU A 425 8.71 -19.92 20.73
N LYS A 426 8.09 -20.03 19.55
CA LYS A 426 7.23 -21.18 19.17
C LYS A 426 7.83 -22.00 18.03
N CYS A 427 7.92 -21.42 16.83
CA CYS A 427 8.33 -22.15 15.62
C CYS A 427 9.72 -22.78 15.76
N ALA A 428 10.74 -21.99 16.15
CA ALA A 428 12.10 -22.50 16.28
C ALA A 428 12.21 -23.60 17.37
N THR A 429 11.54 -23.40 18.51
CA THR A 429 11.50 -24.36 19.63
C THR A 429 10.89 -25.70 19.23
N ILE A 430 9.78 -25.69 18.48
CA ILE A 430 9.14 -26.92 17.98
C ILE A 430 9.95 -27.55 16.83
N GLY A 431 10.84 -26.79 16.19
CA GLY A 431 11.62 -27.23 15.03
C GLY A 431 10.89 -27.03 13.69
N HIS A 432 9.93 -26.11 13.65
CA HIS A 432 9.30 -25.65 12.41
C HIS A 432 10.31 -24.93 11.51
N LYS A 433 10.14 -25.09 10.20
CA LYS A 433 10.98 -24.43 9.20
C LYS A 433 10.15 -23.92 8.04
N LEU A 434 10.36 -22.66 7.64
CA LEU A 434 9.72 -22.04 6.48
C LEU A 434 10.71 -21.93 5.32
N TYR A 435 10.48 -22.69 4.26
CA TYR A 435 11.24 -22.65 3.02
C TYR A 435 10.47 -21.94 1.92
N PHE A 436 11.20 -21.36 0.97
CA PHE A 436 10.61 -20.77 -0.23
C PHE A 436 11.37 -21.14 -1.50
N ARG A 437 10.67 -21.11 -2.64
CA ARG A 437 11.24 -21.23 -3.98
C ARG A 437 10.51 -20.33 -4.97
N TYR A 438 11.24 -19.73 -5.91
CA TYR A 438 10.69 -18.88 -6.97
C TYR A 438 10.92 -19.50 -8.35
N TYR A 439 9.86 -19.59 -9.15
CA TYR A 439 9.92 -20.03 -10.54
C TYR A 439 9.26 -19.01 -11.45
N ARG A 440 10.07 -18.29 -12.23
CA ARG A 440 9.60 -17.32 -13.22
C ARG A 440 9.17 -18.00 -14.51
N MET A 441 7.99 -18.61 -14.48
CA MET A 441 7.40 -19.31 -15.62
C MET A 441 5.89 -19.47 -15.45
N LEU A 442 5.22 -19.96 -16.48
CA LEU A 442 3.82 -20.38 -16.40
C LEU A 442 3.71 -21.68 -15.58
N TYR A 443 2.61 -21.83 -14.84
CA TYR A 443 2.46 -22.97 -13.92
C TYR A 443 2.50 -24.32 -14.61
N HIS A 444 1.94 -24.43 -15.82
CA HIS A 444 1.94 -25.70 -16.56
C HIS A 444 3.36 -26.14 -16.96
N LEU A 445 4.28 -25.20 -17.24
CA LEU A 445 5.69 -25.49 -17.49
C LEU A 445 6.38 -25.97 -16.21
N TYR A 446 6.11 -25.31 -15.09
CA TYR A 446 6.62 -25.75 -13.78
C TYR A 446 6.13 -27.17 -13.45
N ALA A 447 4.83 -27.42 -13.61
CA ALA A 447 4.21 -28.71 -13.38
C ALA A 447 4.78 -29.81 -14.29
N GLY A 448 5.16 -29.48 -15.53
CA GLY A 448 5.81 -30.38 -16.47
C GLY A 448 7.31 -30.62 -16.20
N SER A 449 7.96 -29.82 -15.37
CA SER A 449 9.41 -29.86 -15.16
C SER A 449 9.85 -30.88 -14.10
N GLU A 450 11.14 -31.24 -14.13
CA GLU A 450 11.80 -32.05 -13.10
C GLU A 450 11.87 -31.35 -11.72
N LEU A 451 11.61 -30.05 -11.67
CA LEU A 451 11.62 -29.23 -10.46
C LEU A 451 10.27 -29.30 -9.71
N TYR A 452 9.27 -29.95 -10.30
CA TYR A 452 7.94 -30.06 -9.75
C TYR A 452 7.95 -30.79 -8.40
N THR A 453 7.36 -30.14 -7.39
CA THR A 453 7.05 -30.76 -6.10
C THR A 453 5.54 -30.87 -6.00
N LYS A 454 5.03 -32.00 -5.48
CA LYS A 454 3.58 -32.16 -5.32
C LYS A 454 3.05 -31.17 -4.26
N PRO A 455 2.05 -30.33 -4.57
CA PRO A 455 1.43 -29.44 -3.60
C PRO A 455 0.45 -30.17 -2.69
N ASP A 456 0.33 -29.66 -1.47
CA ASP A 456 -0.82 -29.92 -0.59
C ASP A 456 -1.97 -28.98 -0.93
N VAL A 457 -1.67 -27.74 -1.33
CA VAL A 457 -2.65 -26.74 -1.76
C VAL A 457 -2.08 -25.85 -2.86
N ILE A 458 -2.93 -25.45 -3.80
CA ILE A 458 -2.62 -24.46 -4.82
C ILE A 458 -3.49 -23.21 -4.56
N VAL A 459 -2.87 -22.04 -4.51
CA VAL A 459 -3.56 -20.77 -4.28
C VAL A 459 -3.16 -19.72 -5.31
N GLY A 460 -4.14 -19.10 -5.95
CA GLY A 460 -3.96 -17.95 -6.84
C GLY A 460 -4.55 -16.69 -6.23
N PHE A 461 -3.70 -15.73 -5.85
CA PHE A 461 -4.17 -14.46 -5.28
C PHE A 461 -4.40 -13.42 -6.38
N GLN A 462 -5.58 -12.79 -6.40
CA GLN A 462 -5.91 -11.76 -7.40
C GLN A 462 -5.78 -12.23 -8.85
N VAL A 463 -6.02 -13.54 -9.10
CA VAL A 463 -5.90 -14.14 -10.43
C VAL A 463 -6.84 -13.48 -11.43
N ALA A 464 -6.27 -13.09 -12.58
CA ALA A 464 -7.01 -12.52 -13.70
C ALA A 464 -7.15 -13.50 -14.88
N PHE A 465 -6.14 -14.37 -15.08
CA PHE A 465 -5.91 -15.18 -16.29
C PHE A 465 -6.18 -14.39 -17.57
N ASN A 466 -5.12 -13.78 -18.12
CA ASN A 466 -5.23 -12.79 -19.20
C ASN A 466 -5.98 -13.32 -20.43
N ASP A 467 -5.83 -14.61 -20.74
CA ASP A 467 -6.55 -15.35 -21.78
C ASP A 467 -7.09 -16.69 -21.25
N GLY A 468 -7.98 -17.32 -22.01
CA GLY A 468 -8.54 -18.63 -21.69
C GLY A 468 -7.54 -19.77 -21.87
N GLU A 469 -6.52 -19.58 -22.71
CA GLU A 469 -5.50 -20.57 -23.02
C GLU A 469 -4.60 -20.86 -21.80
N THR A 470 -4.11 -19.81 -21.15
CA THR A 470 -3.29 -19.92 -19.94
C THR A 470 -4.06 -20.67 -18.83
N LEU A 471 -5.36 -20.37 -18.70
CA LEU A 471 -6.22 -21.08 -17.76
C LEU A 471 -6.39 -22.56 -18.17
N ALA A 472 -6.65 -22.86 -19.43
CA ALA A 472 -6.80 -24.24 -19.91
C ALA A 472 -5.51 -25.07 -19.72
N GLN A 473 -4.34 -24.47 -19.99
CA GLN A 473 -3.06 -25.10 -19.74
C GLN A 473 -2.82 -25.34 -18.24
N PHE A 474 -3.15 -24.36 -17.39
CA PHE A 474 -3.12 -24.53 -15.93
C PHE A 474 -3.98 -25.73 -15.51
N LEU A 475 -5.23 -25.80 -15.96
CA LEU A 475 -6.17 -26.87 -15.63
C LEU A 475 -5.65 -28.25 -16.06
N THR A 476 -5.10 -28.33 -17.26
CA THR A 476 -4.55 -29.58 -17.81
C THR A 476 -3.29 -30.04 -17.06
N SER A 477 -2.56 -29.10 -16.44
CA SER A 477 -1.33 -29.39 -15.69
C SER A 477 -1.55 -29.87 -14.26
N LEU A 478 -2.80 -29.92 -13.78
CA LEU A 478 -3.11 -30.33 -12.40
C LEU A 478 -2.95 -31.85 -12.27
N LYS A 479 -1.77 -32.29 -11.81
CA LYS A 479 -1.39 -33.71 -11.66
C LYS A 479 -1.96 -34.39 -10.40
N SER A 480 -2.55 -33.65 -9.47
CA SER A 480 -3.00 -34.18 -8.18
C SER A 480 -4.53 -34.14 -8.07
N PRO A 481 -5.21 -35.29 -8.12
CA PRO A 481 -6.67 -35.34 -8.09
C PRO A 481 -7.28 -34.89 -6.75
N PHE A 482 -6.49 -34.73 -5.69
CA PHE A 482 -6.99 -34.36 -4.36
C PHE A 482 -6.37 -33.06 -3.82
N CYS A 483 -5.79 -32.23 -4.68
CA CYS A 483 -5.21 -30.95 -4.25
C CYS A 483 -6.26 -29.83 -4.32
N PRO A 484 -6.61 -29.20 -3.18
CA PRO A 484 -7.48 -28.03 -3.19
C PRO A 484 -6.88 -26.87 -3.98
N VAL A 485 -7.73 -26.20 -4.75
CA VAL A 485 -7.37 -25.00 -5.51
C VAL A 485 -8.19 -23.82 -4.99
N ILE A 486 -7.50 -22.80 -4.52
CA ILE A 486 -8.07 -21.58 -3.94
C ILE A 486 -7.79 -20.42 -4.89
N PHE A 487 -8.81 -19.62 -5.18
CA PHE A 487 -8.62 -18.35 -5.89
C PHE A 487 -9.19 -17.19 -5.09
N THR A 488 -8.46 -16.08 -5.06
CA THR A 488 -8.98 -14.82 -4.53
C THR A 488 -9.17 -13.79 -5.62
N SER A 489 -10.10 -12.87 -5.38
CA SER A 489 -10.37 -11.77 -6.29
C SER A 489 -10.67 -10.47 -5.55
N ARG A 490 -10.54 -9.35 -6.23
CA ARG A 490 -10.88 -8.01 -5.72
C ARG A 490 -12.36 -7.63 -5.85
N SER A 491 -13.19 -8.49 -6.44
CA SER A 491 -14.63 -8.24 -6.52
C SER A 491 -15.40 -9.49 -6.92
N LYS A 492 -16.69 -9.52 -6.58
CA LYS A 492 -17.64 -10.54 -7.05
C LYS A 492 -17.74 -10.57 -8.59
N ALA A 493 -17.60 -9.43 -9.25
CA ALA A 493 -17.64 -9.36 -10.71
C ALA A 493 -16.43 -10.08 -11.36
N ASN A 494 -15.23 -9.89 -10.80
CA ASN A 494 -14.04 -10.60 -11.25
C ASN A 494 -14.13 -12.10 -10.95
N MET A 495 -14.66 -12.47 -9.78
CA MET A 495 -14.88 -13.87 -9.42
C MET A 495 -15.87 -14.59 -10.37
N ARG A 496 -16.96 -13.90 -10.74
CA ARG A 496 -17.90 -14.41 -11.75
C ARG A 496 -17.23 -14.61 -13.12
N LYS A 497 -16.40 -13.66 -13.56
CA LYS A 497 -15.64 -13.81 -14.82
C LYS A 497 -14.73 -15.04 -14.78
N LEU A 498 -14.03 -15.26 -13.67
CA LEU A 498 -13.20 -16.47 -13.49
C LEU A 498 -14.05 -17.74 -13.56
N THR A 499 -15.17 -17.77 -12.83
CA THR A 499 -16.09 -18.92 -12.80
C THR A 499 -16.65 -19.24 -14.19
N ASN A 500 -17.06 -18.23 -14.95
CA ASN A 500 -17.55 -18.40 -16.32
C ASN A 500 -16.46 -18.94 -17.25
N LYS A 501 -15.21 -18.47 -17.13
CA LYS A 501 -14.08 -19.01 -17.88
C LYS A 501 -13.80 -20.46 -17.54
N LEU A 502 -13.83 -20.82 -16.25
CA LEU A 502 -13.67 -22.21 -15.79
C LEU A 502 -14.76 -23.11 -16.38
N GLN A 503 -16.03 -22.69 -16.33
CA GLN A 503 -17.16 -23.42 -16.88
C GLN A 503 -17.11 -23.57 -18.41
N ALA A 504 -16.52 -22.60 -19.11
CA ALA A 504 -16.36 -22.69 -20.56
C ALA A 504 -15.27 -23.69 -20.98
N ILE A 505 -14.28 -23.94 -20.12
CA ILE A 505 -13.16 -24.85 -20.42
C ILE A 505 -13.47 -26.27 -19.95
N LEU A 506 -14.12 -26.41 -18.80
CA LEU A 506 -14.38 -27.71 -18.19
C LEU A 506 -15.70 -28.28 -18.71
N THR A 507 -15.65 -29.51 -19.23
CA THR A 507 -16.80 -30.20 -19.84
C THR A 507 -17.89 -30.57 -18.85
N PHE A 508 -17.58 -30.55 -17.55
CA PHE A 508 -18.51 -30.81 -16.46
C PHE A 508 -18.68 -29.58 -15.57
N ARG A 509 -19.83 -29.50 -14.89
CA ARG A 509 -20.12 -28.40 -13.97
C ARG A 509 -19.25 -28.52 -12.73
N VAL A 510 -18.20 -27.70 -12.65
CA VAL A 510 -17.39 -27.60 -11.44
C VAL A 510 -18.19 -26.93 -10.32
N LYS A 511 -18.37 -27.64 -9.21
CA LYS A 511 -18.97 -27.09 -7.99
C LYS A 511 -17.85 -26.66 -7.04
N SER A 512 -17.80 -25.37 -6.75
CA SER A 512 -16.95 -24.86 -5.66
C SER A 512 -17.49 -25.36 -4.32
N VAL A 513 -16.60 -25.72 -3.41
CA VAL A 513 -16.96 -26.04 -2.02
C VAL A 513 -17.26 -24.78 -1.23
N LEU A 514 -16.55 -23.70 -1.54
CA LEU A 514 -16.75 -22.38 -0.92
C LEU A 514 -16.72 -21.30 -2.01
N ASN A 515 -17.63 -20.34 -1.97
CA ASN A 515 -17.62 -19.14 -2.82
C ASN A 515 -18.28 -17.99 -2.05
N THR A 516 -17.48 -17.15 -1.42
CA THR A 516 -17.97 -16.14 -0.47
C THR A 516 -17.14 -14.87 -0.50
N GLN A 517 -17.62 -13.83 0.20
CA GLN A 517 -16.78 -12.71 0.60
C GLN A 517 -15.77 -13.18 1.63
N ASN A 518 -14.53 -12.74 1.46
CA ASN A 518 -13.47 -13.13 2.36
C ASN A 518 -13.41 -12.16 3.55
N GLY A 519 -13.69 -12.67 4.75
CA GLY A 519 -13.55 -11.92 6.01
C GLY A 519 -12.11 -11.46 6.26
N PHE A 520 -11.12 -12.18 5.74
CA PHE A 520 -9.69 -11.88 5.93
C PHE A 520 -9.08 -11.06 4.79
N ARG A 521 -9.91 -10.28 4.08
CA ARG A 521 -9.43 -9.32 3.07
C ARG A 521 -8.54 -8.26 3.71
N SER A 522 -7.73 -7.61 2.88
CA SER A 522 -6.93 -6.47 3.31
C SER A 522 -7.79 -5.24 3.59
N HIS A 523 -7.44 -4.45 4.60
CA HIS A 523 -7.96 -3.09 4.81
C HIS A 523 -7.06 -2.02 4.14
N ARG A 524 -5.93 -2.39 3.53
CA ARG A 524 -5.12 -1.45 2.75
C ARG A 524 -5.85 -1.06 1.45
N PRO A 525 -6.12 0.24 1.21
CA PRO A 525 -6.69 0.68 -0.05
C PRO A 525 -5.65 0.62 -1.17
N TYR A 526 -6.07 0.18 -2.35
CA TYR A 526 -5.27 0.21 -3.57
C TYR A 526 -6.01 0.93 -4.68
N ARG A 527 -5.28 1.66 -5.53
CA ARG A 527 -5.84 2.23 -6.76
C ARG A 527 -5.70 1.25 -7.91
N ASP A 528 -6.82 0.93 -8.56
CA ASP A 528 -6.85 0.06 -9.73
C ASP A 528 -6.39 0.82 -10.96
N HIS A 529 -5.31 0.37 -11.60
CA HIS A 529 -4.87 0.96 -12.86
C HIS A 529 -5.85 0.71 -14.01
N VAL A 530 -6.73 -0.30 -13.94
CA VAL A 530 -7.73 -0.55 -14.99
C VAL A 530 -8.87 0.44 -14.87
N THR A 531 -9.58 0.44 -13.74
CA THR A 531 -10.80 1.24 -13.55
C THR A 531 -10.56 2.64 -13.00
N GLY A 532 -9.37 2.91 -12.45
CA GLY A 532 -9.06 4.15 -11.73
C GLY A 532 -9.68 4.24 -10.34
N ARG A 533 -10.46 3.24 -9.90
CA ARG A 533 -11.17 3.21 -8.61
C ARG A 533 -10.32 2.63 -7.49
N VAL A 534 -10.77 2.81 -6.25
CA VAL A 534 -10.14 2.20 -5.07
C VAL A 534 -10.72 0.80 -4.85
N PHE A 535 -9.86 -0.16 -4.54
CA PHE A 535 -10.24 -1.53 -4.20
C PHE A 535 -9.40 -2.07 -3.04
N TYR A 536 -9.84 -3.19 -2.49
CA TYR A 536 -9.15 -3.92 -1.42
C TYR A 536 -8.78 -5.32 -1.92
N ARG A 537 -7.58 -5.78 -1.57
CA ARG A 537 -7.10 -7.09 -2.02
C ARG A 537 -7.78 -8.20 -1.22
N ASN A 538 -7.96 -9.33 -1.91
CA ASN A 538 -8.58 -10.56 -1.44
C ASN A 538 -10.02 -10.36 -0.96
N GLU A 539 -10.84 -9.54 -1.62
CA GLU A 539 -12.23 -9.29 -1.21
C GLU A 539 -13.14 -10.53 -1.33
N CYS A 540 -12.87 -11.42 -2.29
CA CYS A 540 -13.65 -12.65 -2.49
C CYS A 540 -12.72 -13.85 -2.54
N VAL A 541 -13.22 -15.01 -2.11
CA VAL A 541 -12.53 -16.30 -2.15
C VAL A 541 -13.45 -17.37 -2.75
N ILE A 542 -12.88 -18.22 -3.60
CA ILE A 542 -13.52 -19.42 -4.11
C ILE A 542 -12.57 -20.61 -3.92
N ILE A 543 -13.11 -21.75 -3.50
CA ILE A 543 -12.35 -22.97 -3.26
C ILE A 543 -12.98 -24.12 -4.04
N PHE A 544 -12.10 -24.89 -4.68
CA PHE A 544 -12.42 -26.15 -5.30
C PHE A 544 -11.65 -27.25 -4.58
N LYS A 545 -12.34 -28.29 -4.11
CA LYS A 545 -11.70 -29.48 -3.52
C LYS A 545 -10.81 -30.20 -4.53
N GLN A 546 -11.25 -30.19 -5.78
CA GLN A 546 -10.55 -30.75 -6.93
C GLN A 546 -10.89 -29.92 -8.16
N LEU A 547 -9.87 -29.69 -8.99
CA LEU A 547 -9.98 -28.94 -10.23
C LEU A 547 -9.07 -29.67 -11.25
N GLY A 548 -9.60 -30.06 -12.41
CA GLY A 548 -8.89 -30.87 -13.41
C GLY A 548 -9.81 -31.87 -14.12
N ASN A 549 -9.48 -32.27 -15.35
CA ASN A 549 -10.29 -33.20 -16.12
C ASN A 549 -10.33 -34.58 -15.45
N LEU A 550 -11.53 -35.03 -15.09
CA LEU A 550 -11.83 -36.46 -15.00
C LEU A 550 -11.86 -37.02 -16.42
N SER A 551 -10.71 -37.14 -17.07
CA SER A 551 -10.56 -38.00 -18.24
C SER A 551 -9.93 -39.31 -17.79
N SER A 552 -10.75 -40.20 -17.22
CA SER A 552 -10.65 -41.67 -17.32
C SER A 552 -11.68 -42.34 -16.40
N ASN A 553 -12.65 -43.02 -17.03
CA ASN A 553 -13.34 -44.26 -16.64
C ASN A 553 -14.86 -44.17 -16.84
N GLU A 554 -15.27 -44.15 -18.10
CA GLU A 554 -16.32 -45.09 -18.52
C GLU A 554 -15.59 -46.27 -19.16
N ASP A 555 -15.98 -47.47 -18.68
CA ASP A 555 -15.52 -48.85 -18.94
C ASP A 555 -14.25 -49.36 -18.23
#